data_AF-T0MG56-F1
#
_entry.id   AF-T0MG56-F1
#
_cell.length_a   1.000
_cell.length_b   1.000
_cell.length_c   1.000
_cell.angle_alpha   90.00
_cell.angle_beta   90.00
_cell.angle_gamma   90.00
#
_symmetry.space_group_name_H-M   'P 1'
#
loop_
_entity.id
_entity.type
_entity.pdbx_description
1 polymer ?
#
loop_
_entity_poly.entity_id
_entity_poly.type
_entity_poly.pdbx_seq_one_letter_code
_entity_poly.pdbx_strand_id
1 'polypeptide(L)'
;MKYIQIGRLVTPVLKDQRTIKAIIVGIIDSTFVVIKKPNNENEICPNSSFVLLDEVYDIKNMKDEQILKLIQSEEEVKLNDFERFKVKVREEMKKSILKDKGY
;
A
#
# COMPACT_ATOMS: atom_id res chain seq x y z
N MET A 1 -1.12 6.07 18.28
CA MET A 1 -1.44 4.62 18.29
C MET A 1 -2.39 4.31 17.14
N LYS A 2 -2.23 3.17 16.47
CA LYS A 2 -3.11 2.73 15.37
C LYS A 2 -4.14 1.75 15.92
N TYR A 3 -5.37 1.82 15.40
CA TYR A 3 -6.48 0.98 15.85
C TYR A 3 -7.06 0.16 14.70
N ILE A 4 -7.49 -1.05 15.02
CA ILE A 4 -8.26 -1.91 14.13
C ILE A 4 -9.69 -1.36 14.11
N GLN A 5 -10.10 -0.83 12.97
CA GLN A 5 -11.42 -0.26 12.76
C GLN A 5 -11.83 -0.41 11.29
N ILE A 6 -13.14 -0.41 11.04
CA ILE A 6 -13.70 -0.44 9.68
C ILE A 6 -13.19 0.79 8.92
N GLY A 7 -12.76 0.57 7.67
CA GLY A 7 -12.21 1.61 6.80
C GLY A 7 -10.70 1.86 6.95
N ARG A 8 -10.02 1.16 7.86
CA ARG A 8 -8.56 1.24 8.02
C ARG A 8 -7.85 0.53 6.88
N LEU A 9 -6.88 1.21 6.27
CA LEU A 9 -5.99 0.60 5.27
C LEU A 9 -4.97 -0.33 5.95
N VAL A 10 -4.74 -1.47 5.30
CA VAL A 10 -3.81 -2.50 5.74
C VAL A 10 -2.98 -3.02 4.59
N THR A 11 -1.84 -3.62 4.92
CA THR A 11 -0.95 -4.24 3.94
C THR A 11 -0.37 -5.52 4.52
N PRO A 12 0.00 -6.54 3.72
CA PRO A 12 0.63 -7.75 4.23
C PRO A 12 1.88 -7.47 5.08
N VAL A 13 2.14 -8.32 6.07
CA VAL A 13 3.36 -8.20 6.91
C VAL A 13 4.64 -8.38 6.08
N LEU A 14 4.59 -9.27 5.09
CA LEU A 14 5.69 -9.57 4.17
C LEU A 14 6.08 -8.32 3.37
N LYS A 15 7.35 -7.91 3.47
CA LYS A 15 7.87 -6.67 2.84
C LYS A 15 7.65 -6.64 1.33
N ASP A 16 7.83 -7.77 0.66
CA ASP A 16 7.76 -7.88 -0.81
C ASP A 16 6.32 -7.73 -1.34
N GLN A 17 5.32 -7.87 -0.47
CA GLN A 17 3.90 -7.75 -0.82
C GLN A 17 3.28 -6.45 -0.30
N ARG A 18 4.08 -5.53 0.24
CA ARG A 18 3.56 -4.27 0.82
C ARG A 18 2.99 -3.28 -0.20
N THR A 19 3.23 -3.55 -1.48
CA THR A 19 2.62 -2.84 -2.60
C THR A 19 1.12 -3.09 -2.64
N ILE A 20 0.68 -4.27 -2.20
CA ILE A 20 -0.73 -4.65 -2.14
C ILE A 20 -1.35 -4.02 -0.88
N LYS A 21 -2.33 -3.14 -1.12
CA LYS A 21 -3.15 -2.54 -0.08
C LYS A 21 -4.51 -3.21 -0.04
N ALA A 22 -5.07 -3.35 1.15
CA ALA A 22 -6.42 -3.81 1.40
C ALA A 22 -7.07 -2.94 2.48
N ILE A 23 -8.39 -3.04 2.65
CA ILE A 23 -9.12 -2.22 3.63
C ILE A 23 -10.00 -3.12 4.50
N ILE A 24 -10.05 -2.82 5.80
CA ILE A 24 -10.89 -3.56 6.75
C ILE A 24 -12.36 -3.18 6.50
N VAL A 25 -13.18 -4.14 6.11
CA VAL A 25 -14.63 -3.97 5.88
C VAL A 25 -15.46 -4.49 7.05
N GLY A 26 -14.93 -5.43 7.84
CA GLY A 26 -15.62 -5.99 9.00
C GLY A 26 -14.66 -6.49 10.07
N ILE A 27 -15.15 -6.57 11.30
CA ILE A 27 -14.41 -7.13 12.44
C ILE A 27 -15.25 -8.30 12.96
N ILE A 28 -14.66 -9.49 12.97
CA ILE A 28 -15.35 -10.69 13.45
C ILE A 28 -15.13 -10.83 14.95
N ASP A 29 -13.87 -10.83 15.37
CA ASP A 29 -13.48 -10.99 16.77
C ASP A 29 -12.16 -10.24 17.08
N SER A 30 -11.56 -10.53 18.23
CA SER A 30 -10.29 -9.92 18.69
C SER A 30 -9.07 -10.30 17.83
N THR A 31 -9.19 -11.32 16.98
CA THR A 31 -8.12 -11.95 16.23
C THR A 31 -8.32 -11.92 14.72
N PHE A 32 -9.57 -11.87 14.23
CA PHE A 32 -9.92 -11.95 12.82
C PHE A 32 -10.72 -10.73 12.35
N VAL A 33 -10.36 -10.27 11.16
CA VAL A 33 -11.03 -9.20 10.44
C VAL A 33 -11.34 -9.62 9.01
N VAL A 34 -12.35 -8.99 8.42
CA VAL A 34 -12.67 -9.14 7.00
C VAL A 34 -12.01 -7.98 6.26
N ILE A 35 -11.17 -8.31 5.28
CA ILE A 35 -10.51 -7.34 4.41
C ILE A 35 -11.03 -7.45 2.98
N LYS A 36 -11.15 -6.31 2.30
CA LYS A 36 -11.44 -6.22 0.87
C LYS A 36 -10.11 -6.05 0.12
N LYS A 37 -9.80 -7.00 -0.75
CA LYS A 37 -8.61 -7.00 -1.61
C LYS A 37 -8.85 -6.19 -2.89
N PRO A 38 -7.77 -5.77 -3.58
CA PRO A 38 -7.88 -5.02 -4.84
C PRO A 38 -8.49 -5.84 -5.99
N ASN A 39 -8.50 -7.18 -5.88
CA ASN A 39 -9.20 -8.08 -6.81
C ASN A 39 -10.72 -8.18 -6.53
N ASN A 40 -11.28 -7.31 -5.68
CA ASN A 40 -12.68 -7.28 -5.26
C ASN A 40 -13.15 -8.45 -4.38
N GLU A 41 -12.25 -9.34 -3.98
CA GLU A 41 -12.56 -10.44 -3.07
C GLU A 41 -12.55 -9.98 -1.60
N ASN A 42 -13.43 -10.60 -0.82
CA ASN A 42 -13.42 -10.49 0.65
C ASN A 42 -12.66 -11.69 1.22
N GLU A 43 -11.69 -11.43 2.08
CA GLU A 43 -10.94 -12.47 2.77
C GLU A 43 -11.01 -12.25 4.28
N ILE A 44 -11.13 -13.34 5.03
CA ILE A 44 -10.97 -13.33 6.48
C ILE A 44 -9.49 -13.50 6.79
N CYS A 45 -8.92 -12.51 7.47
CA CYS A 45 -7.49 -12.45 7.74
C CYS A 45 -7.24 -12.28 9.25
N PRO A 46 -6.28 -13.02 9.84
CA PRO A 46 -5.89 -12.81 11.22
C PRO A 46 -5.07 -11.52 11.37
N ASN A 47 -5.15 -10.89 12.54
CA ASN A 47 -4.46 -9.64 12.87
C ASN A 47 -2.93 -9.73 12.76
N SER A 48 -2.36 -10.93 12.86
CA SER A 48 -0.94 -11.19 12.70
C SER A 48 -0.43 -11.14 11.26
N SER A 49 -1.32 -11.17 10.26
CA SER A 49 -0.95 -11.29 8.85
C SER A 49 -0.82 -9.95 8.13
N PHE A 50 -1.22 -8.84 8.75
CA PHE A 50 -1.14 -7.51 8.16
C PHE A 50 -0.57 -6.45 9.12
N VAL A 51 -0.19 -5.32 8.53
CA VAL A 51 0.25 -4.11 9.22
C VAL A 51 -0.76 -2.99 8.95
N LEU A 52 -1.07 -2.21 9.98
CA LEU A 52 -1.96 -1.05 9.87
C LEU A 52 -1.25 0.14 9.23
N LEU A 53 -1.85 0.70 8.20
CA LEU A 53 -1.44 1.99 7.60
C LEU A 53 -2.10 3.15 8.35
N ASP A 54 -1.57 4.36 8.18
CA ASP A 54 -2.03 5.55 8.90
C ASP A 54 -3.39 6.05 8.40
N GLU A 55 -3.73 5.75 7.15
CA GLU A 55 -4.96 6.16 6.47
C GLU A 55 -6.20 5.39 6.93
N VAL A 56 -7.33 6.11 7.01
CA VAL A 56 -8.67 5.59 7.32
C VAL A 56 -9.67 6.29 6.41
N TYR A 57 -10.58 5.52 5.85
CA TYR A 57 -11.68 6.03 5.05
C TYR A 57 -13.01 5.68 5.71
N ASP A 58 -14.01 6.58 5.59
CA ASP A 58 -15.37 6.23 5.98
C ASP A 58 -16.05 5.49 4.83
N ILE A 59 -16.27 4.19 5.01
CA ILE A 59 -16.77 3.30 3.95
C ILE A 59 -18.23 2.86 4.15
N LYS A 60 -18.95 3.35 5.18
CA LYS A 60 -20.30 2.85 5.53
C LYS A 60 -21.33 2.94 4.41
N ASN A 61 -21.25 3.97 3.57
CA ASN A 61 -22.18 4.23 2.47
C ASN A 61 -21.50 4.13 1.09
N MET A 62 -20.28 3.60 1.03
CA MET A 62 -19.55 3.48 -0.22
C MET A 62 -19.95 2.19 -0.93
N LYS A 63 -20.04 2.25 -2.27
CA LYS A 63 -20.14 1.05 -3.10
C LYS A 63 -18.77 0.39 -3.22
N ASP A 64 -18.77 -0.92 -3.48
CA ASP A 64 -17.55 -1.71 -3.69
C ASP A 64 -16.57 -1.06 -4.67
N GLU A 65 -17.06 -0.52 -5.79
CA GLU A 65 -16.23 0.17 -6.80
C GLU A 65 -15.50 1.40 -6.27
N GLN A 66 -16.11 2.13 -5.33
CA GLN A 66 -15.49 3.31 -4.71
C GLN A 66 -14.41 2.88 -3.72
N ILE A 67 -14.67 1.80 -2.97
CA ILE A 67 -13.71 1.21 -2.04
C ILE A 67 -12.49 0.67 -2.82
N LEU A 68 -12.70 0.03 -3.95
CA LEU A 68 -11.64 -0.46 -4.83
C LEU A 68 -10.69 0.65 -5.30
N LYS A 69 -11.23 1.84 -5.62
CA LYS A 69 -10.42 3.00 -6.02
C LYS A 69 -9.50 3.51 -4.91
N LEU A 70 -9.83 3.27 -3.65
CA LEU A 70 -9.01 3.69 -2.50
C LEU A 70 -7.83 2.74 -2.24
N ILE A 71 -7.94 1.48 -2.69
CA ILE A 71 -6.92 0.44 -2.44
C ILE A 71 -6.05 0.14 -3.65
N GLN A 72 -6.46 0.54 -4.86
CA GLN A 72 -5.61 0.39 -6.04
C GLN A 72 -4.36 1.24 -5.87
N SER A 73 -3.21 0.57 -5.79
CA SER A 73 -1.90 1.21 -5.84
C SER A 73 -1.65 1.73 -7.25
N GLU A 74 -0.98 2.88 -7.36
CA GLU A 74 -0.33 3.27 -8.62
C GLU A 74 0.49 2.08 -9.13
N GLU A 75 0.28 1.71 -10.39
CA GLU A 75 0.99 0.58 -11.00
C GLU A 75 2.50 0.79 -10.79
N GLU A 76 3.17 -0.21 -10.19
CA GLU A 76 4.62 -0.24 -10.21
C GLU A 76 5.06 -0.26 -11.67
N VAL A 77 5.51 0.91 -12.15
CA VAL A 77 6.03 1.06 -13.50
C VAL A 77 7.23 0.13 -13.62
N LYS A 78 7.04 -1.00 -14.30
CA LYS A 78 8.14 -1.91 -14.62
C LYS A 78 9.06 -1.19 -15.59
N LEU A 79 10.13 -0.61 -15.04
CA LEU A 79 11.11 0.12 -15.82
C LEU A 79 11.90 -0.85 -16.70
N ASN A 80 11.91 -0.56 -18.01
CA ASN A 80 12.76 -1.28 -18.95
C ASN A 80 14.24 -0.93 -18.74
N ASP A 81 15.13 -1.72 -19.33
CA ASP A 81 16.58 -1.60 -19.09
C ASP A 81 17.14 -0.22 -19.47
N PHE A 82 16.63 0.35 -20.56
CA PHE A 82 16.96 1.72 -20.97
C PHE A 82 16.45 2.79 -19.99
N GLU A 83 15.34 2.54 -19.31
CA GLU A 83 14.80 3.46 -18.31
C GLU A 83 15.60 3.38 -17.02
N ARG A 84 16.02 2.18 -16.62
CA ARG A 84 16.98 1.99 -15.51
C ARG A 84 18.29 2.71 -15.78
N PHE A 85 18.78 2.68 -17.02
CA PHE A 85 19.96 3.45 -17.42
C PHE A 85 19.76 4.97 -17.26
N LYS A 86 18.64 5.51 -17.74
CA LYS A 86 18.32 6.94 -17.58
C LYS A 86 18.25 7.37 -16.11
N VAL A 87 17.66 6.54 -15.24
CA VAL A 87 17.60 6.80 -13.79
C VAL A 87 19.00 6.81 -13.19
N LYS A 88 19.84 5.82 -13.54
CA LYS A 88 21.21 5.72 -13.03
C LYS A 88 22.06 6.94 -13.39
N VAL A 89 22.05 7.36 -14.65
CA VAL A 89 22.81 8.54 -15.12
C VAL A 89 22.34 9.82 -14.42
N ARG A 90 21.03 9.96 -14.20
CA ARG A 90 20.45 11.10 -13.47
C ARG A 90 20.91 11.13 -12.01
N GLU A 91 20.98 9.98 -11.34
CA GLU A 91 21.49 9.92 -9.96
C GLU A 91 22.99 10.22 -9.86
N GLU A 92 23.78 9.74 -10.83
CA GLU A 92 25.21 10.04 -10.90
C GLU A 92 25.47 11.55 -11.07
N MET A 93 24.72 12.23 -11.95
CA MET A 93 24.77 13.69 -12.09
C MET A 93 24.36 14.43 -10.81
N LYS A 94 23.31 13.98 -10.12
CA LYS A 94 22.90 14.60 -8.85
C LYS A 94 24.01 14.50 -7.81
N LYS A 95 24.65 13.32 -7.70
CA LYS A 95 25.75 13.09 -6.76
C LYS A 95 26.98 13.92 -7.11
N SER A 96 27.31 14.10 -8.39
CA SER A 96 28.45 14.94 -8.79
C SER A 96 28.20 16.41 -8.45
N ILE A 97 26.99 16.93 -8.74
CA ILE A 97 26.63 18.32 -8.41
C ILE A 97 26.66 18.57 -6.89
N LEU A 98 26.21 17.61 -6.08
CA LEU A 98 26.24 17.72 -4.62
C LEU A 98 27.68 17.76 -4.08
N LYS A 99 28.56 16.89 -4.60
CA LYS A 99 30.00 16.89 -4.27
C LYS A 99 30.67 18.20 -4.65
N ASP A 100 30.37 18.74 -5.83
CA ASP A 100 30.94 20.01 -6.29
C ASP A 100 30.46 21.21 -5.46
N LYS A 101 29.28 21.11 -4.86
CA LYS A 101 28.73 22.11 -3.92
C LYS A 101 29.19 21.91 -2.46
N GLY A 102 30.08 20.95 -2.19
CA GLY A 102 30.69 20.74 -0.87
C GLY A 102 29.79 20.07 0.17
N TYR A 103 28.79 19.31 -0.27
CA TYR A 103 27.95 18.44 0.59
C TYR A 103 28.33 16.97 0.46
#